data_AF-A0A1H7XBV7-F1
#
_entry.id   AF-A0A1H7XBV7-F1
#
_cell.length_a   1.000
_cell.length_b   1.000
_cell.length_c   1.000
_cell.angle_alpha   90.00
_cell.angle_beta   90.00
_cell.angle_gamma   90.00
#
_symmetry.space_group_name_H-M   'P 1'
#
loop_
_entity.id
_entity.type
_entity.pdbx_description
1 polymer ?
#
loop_
_entity_poly.entity_id
_entity_poly.type
_entity_poly.pdbx_seq_one_letter_code
_entity_poly.pdbx_strand_id
1 'polypeptide(L)'
;MGKFYQLKDIYGNDISREQSNALKLYFKEIYSEDILKKRYLIEDKNIRHVHHYLELEEDLKSLLHEYKDCKVSFYRTSYEGPYQIQEIDLYDRGVVTERTKTLSNDHKIICFHAIDILSGHEIHRETKKYCHLPNGSTYMFSYDDQGQCITIDNQSCNKV
;
A
#
# COMPACT_ATOMS: atom_id res chain seq x y z
N MET A 1 -6.41 -0.51 -24.82
CA MET A 1 -6.84 0.84 -24.37
C MET A 1 -5.62 1.58 -23.83
N GLY A 2 -5.53 2.90 -24.00
CA GLY A 2 -4.30 3.67 -23.73
C GLY A 2 -4.09 4.03 -22.25
N LYS A 3 -2.85 4.36 -21.88
CA LYS A 3 -2.54 4.98 -20.58
C LYS A 3 -3.10 6.41 -20.56
N PHE A 4 -3.71 6.82 -19.45
CA PHE A 4 -4.20 8.20 -19.25
C PHE A 4 -3.89 8.68 -17.83
N TYR A 5 -4.09 9.97 -17.59
CA TYR A 5 -3.93 10.54 -16.25
C TYR A 5 -5.13 11.40 -15.86
N GLN A 6 -5.36 11.48 -14.55
CA GLN A 6 -6.33 12.37 -13.91
C GLN A 6 -5.60 13.26 -12.90
N LEU A 7 -6.15 14.45 -12.68
CA LEU A 7 -5.67 15.37 -11.65
C LEU A 7 -6.76 15.49 -10.59
N LYS A 8 -6.38 15.38 -9.32
CA LYS A 8 -7.31 15.47 -8.20
C LYS A 8 -6.84 16.48 -7.16
N ASP A 9 -7.77 17.17 -6.51
CA ASP A 9 -7.47 17.93 -5.30
C ASP A 9 -7.19 17.01 -4.10
N ILE A 10 -6.88 17.59 -2.94
CA ILE A 10 -6.59 16.83 -1.71
C ILE A 10 -7.79 16.06 -1.15
N TYR A 11 -9.00 16.36 -1.62
CA TYR A 11 -10.24 15.70 -1.22
C TYR A 11 -10.65 14.60 -2.20
N GLY A 12 -9.91 14.42 -3.30
CA GLY A 12 -10.17 13.41 -4.33
C GLY A 12 -11.08 13.87 -5.47
N ASN A 13 -11.46 15.15 -5.52
CA ASN A 13 -12.26 15.70 -6.60
C ASN A 13 -11.39 15.93 -7.84
N ASP A 14 -11.94 15.64 -9.02
CA ASP A 14 -11.25 15.91 -10.28
C ASP A 14 -11.06 17.42 -10.49
N ILE A 15 -9.87 17.81 -10.92
CA ILE A 15 -9.52 19.20 -11.22
C ILE A 15 -8.98 19.35 -12.63
N SER A 16 -9.19 20.51 -13.22
CA SER A 16 -8.62 20.88 -14.51
C SER A 16 -7.12 21.16 -14.39
N ARG A 17 -6.45 21.24 -15.55
CA ARG A 17 -5.05 21.65 -15.61
C ARG A 17 -4.84 23.07 -15.08
N GLU A 18 -5.75 23.98 -15.41
CA GLU A 18 -5.71 25.37 -14.95
C GLU A 18 -5.84 25.46 -13.43
N GLN A 19 -6.76 24.69 -12.84
CA GLN A 19 -6.90 24.59 -11.38
C GLN A 19 -5.63 24.03 -10.73
N SER A 20 -5.03 22.99 -11.33
CA SER A 20 -3.76 22.43 -10.81
C SER A 20 -2.61 23.43 -10.85
N ASN A 21 -2.60 24.41 -11.77
CA ASN A 21 -1.59 25.46 -11.82
C ASN A 21 -1.73 26.43 -10.64
N ALA A 22 -2.95 26.70 -10.17
CA ALA A 22 -3.22 27.57 -9.03
C ALA A 22 -3.02 26.89 -7.67
N LEU A 23 -3.13 25.56 -7.60
CA LEU A 23 -2.98 24.81 -6.35
C LEU A 23 -1.52 24.61 -5.96
N LYS A 24 -1.26 24.68 -4.65
CA LYS A 24 0.01 24.27 -4.05
C LYS A 24 0.13 22.76 -3.90
N LEU A 25 -0.97 22.09 -3.54
CA LEU A 25 -1.00 20.67 -3.23
C LEU A 25 -2.10 19.98 -4.04
N TYR A 26 -1.77 18.92 -4.76
CA TYR A 26 -2.72 18.12 -5.54
C TYR A 26 -2.15 16.74 -5.87
N PHE A 27 -3.00 15.85 -6.38
CA PHE A 27 -2.62 14.54 -6.86
C PHE A 27 -2.62 14.48 -8.40
N LYS A 28 -1.67 13.75 -8.95
CA LYS A 28 -1.71 13.27 -10.34
C LYS A 28 -1.76 11.76 -10.32
N GLU A 29 -2.77 11.19 -10.96
CA GLU A 29 -3.00 9.74 -11.00
C GLU A 29 -2.82 9.22 -12.41
N ILE A 30 -2.08 8.12 -12.56
CA ILE A 30 -1.83 7.45 -13.84
C ILE A 30 -2.57 6.12 -13.83
N TYR A 31 -3.39 5.93 -14.86
CA TYR A 31 -4.21 4.75 -15.08
C TYR A 31 -3.77 3.99 -16.32
N SER A 32 -3.95 2.67 -16.28
CA SER A 32 -3.86 1.78 -17.43
C SER A 32 -5.04 0.83 -17.36
N GLU A 33 -5.88 0.83 -18.41
CA GLU A 33 -7.09 -0.01 -18.46
C GLU A 33 -7.99 0.20 -17.23
N ASP A 34 -8.19 1.48 -16.86
CA ASP A 34 -8.97 1.92 -15.70
C ASP A 34 -8.44 1.46 -14.32
N ILE A 35 -7.27 0.81 -14.29
CA ILE A 35 -6.57 0.42 -13.06
C ILE A 35 -5.55 1.51 -12.70
N LEU A 36 -5.61 2.01 -11.47
CA LEU A 36 -4.63 2.96 -10.94
C LEU A 36 -3.26 2.28 -10.82
N LYS A 37 -2.25 2.85 -11.48
CA LYS A 37 -0.87 2.34 -11.47
C LYS A 37 0.05 3.19 -10.62
N LYS A 38 -0.09 4.52 -10.69
CA LYS A 38 0.74 5.46 -9.93
C LYS A 38 -0.09 6.65 -9.46
N ARG A 39 0.18 7.16 -8.26
CA ARG A 39 -0.32 8.45 -7.77
C ARG A 39 0.86 9.28 -7.27
N TYR A 40 0.96 10.50 -7.77
CA TYR A 40 1.98 11.48 -7.36
C TYR A 40 1.32 12.52 -6.47
N LEU A 41 1.85 12.72 -5.27
CA LEU A 41 1.58 13.89 -4.45
C LEU A 41 2.49 15.03 -4.92
N ILE A 42 1.89 16.06 -5.49
CA ILE A 42 2.59 17.25 -5.95
C ILE A 42 2.40 18.37 -4.93
N GLU A 43 3.48 18.89 -4.37
CA GLU A 43 3.51 20.05 -3.47
C GLU A 43 4.45 21.11 -4.03
N ASP A 44 3.97 22.35 -4.17
CA ASP A 44 4.71 23.47 -4.76
C ASP A 44 5.39 23.08 -6.09
N LYS A 45 4.64 22.35 -6.92
CA LYS A 45 5.05 21.81 -8.23
C LYS A 45 6.16 20.74 -8.20
N ASN A 46 6.54 20.26 -7.02
CA ASN A 46 7.51 19.19 -6.86
C ASN A 46 6.83 17.88 -6.45
N ILE A 47 7.36 16.75 -6.91
CA ILE A 47 6.91 15.43 -6.48
C ILE A 47 7.42 15.20 -5.05
N ARG A 48 6.52 15.09 -4.08
CA ARG A 48 6.89 14.79 -2.69
C ARG A 48 6.85 13.32 -2.38
N HIS A 49 5.83 12.64 -2.90
CA HIS A 49 5.59 11.24 -2.64
C HIS A 49 4.97 10.58 -3.87
N VAL A 50 5.45 9.40 -4.21
CA VAL A 50 4.87 8.52 -5.21
C VAL A 50 4.25 7.30 -4.54
N HIS A 51 3.01 7.01 -4.86
CA HIS A 51 2.36 5.75 -4.54
C HIS A 51 2.36 4.92 -5.83
N HIS A 52 3.04 3.78 -5.82
CA HIS A 52 3.27 2.97 -7.00
C HIS A 52 2.72 1.56 -6.76
N TYR A 53 1.76 1.13 -7.59
CA TYR A 53 1.12 -0.18 -7.50
C TYR A 53 1.85 -1.16 -8.40
N LEU A 54 2.63 -2.06 -7.79
CA LEU A 54 3.54 -2.96 -8.50
C LEU A 54 2.78 -3.98 -9.34
N GLU A 55 3.23 -4.14 -10.59
CA GLU A 55 2.88 -5.25 -11.46
C GLU A 55 3.88 -6.42 -11.30
N LEU A 56 3.46 -7.64 -11.66
CA LEU A 56 4.25 -8.87 -11.48
C LEU A 56 5.64 -8.83 -12.12
N GLU A 57 5.80 -8.08 -13.21
CA GLU A 57 7.02 -8.05 -14.01
C GLU A 57 7.92 -6.84 -13.72
N GLU A 58 7.54 -5.96 -12.78
CA GLU A 58 8.30 -4.75 -12.50
C GLU A 58 9.59 -5.02 -11.69
N ASP A 59 10.72 -4.55 -12.21
CA ASP A 59 12.00 -4.61 -11.51
C ASP A 59 12.10 -3.50 -10.46
N LEU A 60 12.09 -3.91 -9.19
CA LEU A 60 12.21 -3.00 -8.05
C LEU A 60 13.49 -2.16 -8.11
N LYS A 61 14.61 -2.71 -8.61
CA LYS A 61 15.87 -1.97 -8.67
C LYS A 61 15.79 -0.79 -9.63
N SER A 62 15.19 -1.00 -10.80
CA SER A 62 14.94 0.06 -11.78
C SER A 62 13.99 1.12 -11.23
N LEU A 63 12.93 0.71 -10.54
CA LEU A 63 11.98 1.63 -9.91
C LEU A 63 12.61 2.47 -8.79
N LEU A 64 13.47 1.86 -7.96
CA LEU A 64 14.22 2.59 -6.92
C LEU A 64 15.18 3.62 -7.52
N HIS A 65 15.73 3.34 -8.71
CA HIS A 65 16.54 4.32 -9.43
C HIS A 65 15.70 5.47 -9.99
N GLU A 66 14.49 5.18 -10.51
CA GLU A 66 13.53 6.20 -11.00
C GLU A 66 13.13 7.18 -9.88
N TYR A 67 12.91 6.68 -8.66
CA TYR A 67 12.42 7.46 -7.52
C TYR A 67 13.49 7.83 -6.48
N LYS A 68 14.78 7.82 -6.88
CA LYS A 68 15.90 8.02 -5.96
C LYS A 68 15.86 9.32 -5.13
N ASP A 69 15.17 10.35 -5.62
CA ASP A 69 15.14 11.69 -5.02
C ASP A 69 13.83 12.01 -4.29
N CYS A 70 12.89 11.06 -4.19
CA CYS A 70 11.61 11.27 -3.53
C CYS A 70 11.25 10.13 -2.57
N LYS A 71 10.19 10.36 -1.79
CA LYS A 71 9.56 9.26 -1.05
C LYS A 71 8.72 8.43 -2.02
N VAL A 72 8.82 7.12 -1.93
CA VAL A 72 7.99 6.20 -2.74
C VAL A 72 7.44 5.07 -1.88
N SER A 73 6.15 4.81 -2.00
CA SER A 73 5.50 3.64 -1.44
C SER A 73 5.22 2.65 -2.56
N PHE A 74 5.77 1.44 -2.46
CA PHE A 74 5.46 0.35 -3.38
C PHE A 74 4.38 -0.54 -2.78
N TYR A 75 3.26 -0.67 -3.49
CA TYR A 75 2.10 -1.45 -3.09
C TYR A 75 2.12 -2.78 -3.83
N ARG A 76 2.12 -3.89 -3.09
CA ARG A 76 1.83 -5.23 -3.61
C ARG A 76 0.48 -5.66 -3.09
N THR A 77 -0.38 -6.13 -3.99
CA THR A 77 -1.71 -6.63 -3.62
C THR A 77 -1.83 -8.08 -4.06
N SER A 78 -2.26 -8.94 -3.13
CA SER A 78 -2.62 -10.33 -3.41
C SER A 78 -4.00 -10.63 -2.83
N TYR A 79 -4.60 -11.73 -3.26
CA TYR A 79 -5.95 -12.13 -2.86
C TYR A 79 -5.97 -13.58 -2.42
N GLU A 80 -6.67 -13.85 -1.32
CA GLU A 80 -6.92 -15.18 -0.79
C GLU A 80 -8.43 -15.32 -0.56
N GLY A 81 -9.14 -15.90 -1.53
CA GLY A 81 -10.61 -15.91 -1.52
C GLY A 81 -11.19 -14.49 -1.50
N PRO A 82 -12.08 -14.13 -0.54
CA PRO A 82 -12.64 -12.78 -0.44
C PRO A 82 -11.68 -11.77 0.21
N TYR A 83 -10.52 -12.20 0.68
CA TYR A 83 -9.60 -11.33 1.40
C TYR A 83 -8.59 -10.68 0.48
N GLN A 84 -8.34 -9.40 0.72
CA GLN A 84 -7.29 -8.62 0.08
C GLN A 84 -6.12 -8.44 1.06
N ILE A 85 -4.93 -8.85 0.65
CA ILE A 85 -3.68 -8.63 1.39
C ILE A 85 -2.91 -7.55 0.64
N GLN A 86 -2.63 -6.44 1.33
CA GLN A 86 -1.83 -5.35 0.80
C GLN A 86 -0.55 -5.21 1.59
N GLU A 87 0.59 -5.23 0.90
CA GLU A 87 1.91 -4.96 1.45
C GLU A 87 2.41 -3.63 0.89
N ILE A 88 2.96 -2.79 1.75
CA ILE A 88 3.45 -1.46 1.40
C ILE A 88 4.86 -1.34 1.98
N ASP A 89 5.85 -1.17 1.10
CA ASP A 89 7.19 -0.77 1.52
C ASP A 89 7.36 0.73 1.20
N LEU A 90 7.61 1.54 2.22
CA LEU A 90 7.93 2.96 2.06
C LEU A 90 9.44 3.14 2.00
N TYR A 91 9.90 3.81 0.95
CA TYR A 91 11.28 4.21 0.75
C TYR A 91 11.42 5.72 0.85
N ASP A 92 12.46 6.17 1.56
CA ASP A 92 12.96 7.54 1.52
C ASP A 92 14.33 7.51 0.87
N ARG A 93 14.45 8.10 -0.33
CA ARG A 93 15.70 8.20 -1.09
C ARG A 93 16.40 6.85 -1.28
N GLY A 94 15.62 5.84 -1.69
CA GLY A 94 16.10 4.49 -1.97
C GLY A 94 16.33 3.60 -0.74
N VAL A 95 16.12 4.11 0.48
CA VAL A 95 16.21 3.33 1.72
C VAL A 95 14.81 3.00 2.21
N VAL A 96 14.52 1.73 2.47
CA VAL A 96 13.25 1.33 3.08
C VAL A 96 13.20 1.81 4.54
N THR A 97 12.16 2.56 4.90
CA THR A 97 11.99 3.13 6.24
C THR A 97 10.81 2.52 6.98
N GLU A 98 9.78 2.07 6.26
CA GLU A 98 8.59 1.47 6.86
C GLU A 98 8.10 0.30 6.00
N ARG A 99 7.60 -0.74 6.68
CA ARG A 99 6.84 -1.81 6.05
C ARG A 99 5.47 -1.91 6.72
N THR A 100 4.43 -1.83 5.90
CA THR A 100 3.05 -1.97 6.32
C THR A 100 2.41 -3.17 5.62
N LYS A 101 1.61 -3.95 6.35
CA LYS A 101 0.82 -5.06 5.81
C LYS A 101 -0.60 -5.01 6.37
N THR A 102 -1.57 -5.07 5.47
CA THR A 102 -3.00 -4.93 5.77
C THR A 102 -3.75 -6.13 5.19
N LEU A 103 -4.66 -6.70 5.99
CA LEU A 103 -5.68 -7.64 5.53
C LEU A 103 -7.04 -6.95 5.61
N SER A 104 -7.81 -7.01 4.52
CA SER A 104 -9.17 -6.50 4.48
C SER A 104 -10.13 -7.44 3.78
N ASN A 105 -11.42 -7.31 4.12
CA ASN A 105 -12.54 -7.91 3.40
C ASN A 105 -13.59 -6.81 3.20
N ASP A 106 -14.08 -6.61 1.97
CA ASP A 106 -15.05 -5.57 1.62
C ASP A 106 -14.69 -4.18 2.20
N HIS A 107 -13.44 -3.75 2.02
CA HIS A 107 -12.85 -2.50 2.55
C HIS A 107 -12.77 -2.38 4.08
N LYS A 108 -13.23 -3.37 4.83
CA LYS A 108 -13.06 -3.43 6.27
C LYS A 108 -11.68 -3.99 6.60
N ILE A 109 -10.86 -3.19 7.27
CA ILE A 109 -9.55 -3.64 7.78
C ILE A 109 -9.81 -4.65 8.89
N ILE A 110 -9.26 -5.85 8.71
CA ILE A 110 -9.29 -6.96 9.66
C ILE A 110 -8.01 -6.94 10.51
N CYS A 111 -6.88 -6.76 9.85
CA CYS A 111 -5.56 -6.72 10.47
C CYS A 111 -4.72 -5.63 9.80
N PHE A 112 -3.92 -4.95 10.63
CA PHE A 112 -2.97 -3.94 10.21
C PHE A 112 -1.69 -4.13 11.02
N HIS A 113 -0.56 -4.08 10.33
CA HIS A 113 0.75 -4.13 10.95
C HIS A 113 1.66 -3.13 10.25
N ALA A 114 2.37 -2.30 11.02
CA ALA A 114 3.33 -1.33 10.50
C ALA A 114 4.59 -1.35 11.36
N ILE A 115 5.75 -1.49 10.72
CA ILE A 115 7.06 -1.53 11.36
C ILE A 115 7.92 -0.40 10.80
N ASP A 116 8.55 0.35 11.69
CA ASP A 116 9.66 1.23 11.35
C ASP A 116 10.92 0.38 11.23
N ILE A 117 11.45 0.27 10.02
CA ILE A 117 12.57 -0.61 9.70
C ILE A 117 13.88 -0.11 10.33
N LEU A 118 14.02 1.20 10.54
CA LEU A 118 15.24 1.78 11.09
C LEU A 118 15.37 1.50 12.59
N SER A 119 14.24 1.56 13.31
CA SER A 119 14.20 1.28 14.75
C SER A 119 13.88 -0.17 15.10
N GLY A 120 13.30 -0.93 14.17
CA GLY A 120 12.78 -2.27 14.42
C GLY A 120 11.54 -2.27 15.32
N HIS A 121 10.93 -1.11 15.57
CA HIS A 121 9.75 -0.98 16.42
C HIS A 121 8.46 -0.94 15.60
N GLU A 122 7.42 -1.56 16.15
CA GLU A 122 6.06 -1.44 15.64
C GLU A 122 5.58 0.03 15.78
N ILE A 123 5.12 0.62 14.68
CA ILE A 123 4.61 2.01 14.64
C ILE A 123 3.22 2.07 15.28
N HIS A 124 2.43 1.01 15.14
CA HIS A 124 1.09 0.89 15.70
C HIS A 124 0.87 -0.47 16.36
N ARG A 125 0.35 -0.43 17.61
CA ARG A 125 0.07 -1.61 18.43
C ARG A 125 -1.28 -2.28 18.12
N GLU A 126 -2.01 -1.87 17.09
CA GLU A 126 -3.31 -2.47 16.71
C GLU A 126 -3.12 -3.75 15.88
N THR A 127 -2.24 -4.63 16.32
CA THR A 127 -1.99 -5.92 15.68
C THR A 127 -2.93 -6.96 16.27
N LYS A 128 -4.07 -7.19 15.63
CA LYS A 128 -4.88 -8.38 15.93
C LYS A 128 -4.16 -9.60 15.35
N LYS A 129 -3.40 -10.31 16.20
CA LYS A 129 -2.70 -11.57 15.88
C LYS A 129 -3.65 -12.72 15.51
N TYR A 130 -4.94 -12.55 15.79
CA TYR A 130 -5.99 -13.48 15.47
C TYR A 130 -7.26 -12.73 15.08
N CYS A 131 -7.98 -13.25 14.09
CA CYS A 131 -9.32 -12.82 13.74
C CYS A 131 -10.27 -14.02 13.76
N HIS A 132 -11.36 -13.90 14.53
CA HIS A 132 -12.46 -14.85 14.50
C HIS A 132 -13.57 -14.29 13.62
N LEU A 133 -14.00 -15.08 12.65
CA LEU A 133 -15.10 -14.73 11.76
C LEU A 133 -16.41 -15.35 12.24
N PRO A 134 -17.56 -14.75 11.87
CA PRO A 134 -18.88 -15.29 12.24
C PRO A 134 -19.15 -16.70 11.72
N ASN A 135 -18.45 -17.12 10.65
CA ASN A 135 -18.57 -18.47 10.07
C ASN A 135 -17.74 -19.53 10.82
N GLY A 136 -17.07 -19.17 11.92
CA GLY A 136 -16.26 -20.07 12.74
C GLY A 136 -14.81 -20.24 12.27
N SER A 137 -14.41 -19.59 11.17
CA SER A 137 -13.01 -19.57 10.74
C SER A 137 -12.18 -18.69 11.67
N THR A 138 -10.98 -19.18 12.03
CA THR A 138 -9.98 -18.39 12.75
C THR A 138 -8.78 -18.18 11.84
N TYR A 139 -8.42 -16.92 11.62
CA TYR A 139 -7.22 -16.55 10.91
C TYR A 139 -6.14 -16.20 11.92
N MET A 140 -5.03 -16.92 11.87
CA MET A 140 -3.84 -16.67 12.67
C MET A 140 -2.74 -16.07 11.79
N PHE A 141 -2.06 -15.07 12.34
CA PHE A 141 -0.93 -14.43 11.67
C PHE A 141 0.36 -14.88 12.34
N SER A 142 1.23 -15.49 11.55
CA SER A 142 2.58 -15.88 11.96
C SER A 142 3.58 -14.86 11.44
N TYR A 143 4.48 -14.42 12.31
CA TYR A 143 5.53 -13.46 12.01
C TYR A 143 6.89 -14.11 12.24
N ASP A 144 7.88 -13.75 11.42
CA ASP A 144 9.27 -14.10 11.68
C ASP A 144 9.92 -13.16 12.70
N ASP A 145 11.18 -13.43 13.04
CA ASP A 145 11.96 -12.64 14.01
C ASP A 145 12.26 -11.21 13.52
N GLN A 146 12.03 -10.91 12.25
CA GLN A 146 12.12 -9.56 11.67
C GLN A 146 10.77 -8.84 11.64
N GLY A 147 9.72 -9.46 12.19
CA GLY A 147 8.36 -8.93 12.21
C GLY A 147 7.66 -9.02 10.85
N GLN A 148 8.21 -9.76 9.88
CA GLN A 148 7.54 -10.00 8.61
C GLN A 148 6.44 -11.05 8.81
N CYS A 149 5.20 -10.72 8.43
CA CYS A 149 4.12 -11.70 8.42
C CYS A 149 4.38 -12.72 7.30
N ILE A 150 4.75 -13.93 7.71
CA ILE A 150 5.15 -15.03 6.83
C ILE A 150 3.98 -15.93 6.43
N THR A 151 2.93 -16.02 7.26
CA THR A 151 1.83 -16.95 7.01
C THR A 151 0.51 -16.42 7.56
N ILE A 152 -0.55 -16.64 6.79
CA ILE A 152 -1.94 -16.47 7.20
C ILE A 152 -2.55 -17.86 7.20
N ASP A 153 -2.75 -18.42 8.38
CA ASP A 153 -3.31 -19.76 8.53
C ASP A 153 -4.81 -19.65 8.83
N ASN A 154 -5.63 -20.30 7.99
CA ASN A 154 -7.03 -20.57 8.32
C ASN A 154 -7.07 -21.85 9.16
N GLN A 155 -7.17 -21.68 10.48
CA GLN A 155 -7.56 -22.80 11.33
C GLN A 155 -9.07 -22.95 11.23
N SER A 156 -9.51 -23.82 10.31
CA SER A 156 -10.83 -24.43 10.44
C SER A 156 -10.83 -25.22 11.73
N CYS A 157 -11.69 -24.83 12.68
CA CYS A 157 -12.06 -25.70 13.78
C CYS A 157 -12.72 -26.94 13.16
N ASN A 158 -11.93 -27.98 12.90
CA ASN A 158 -12.46 -29.32 12.77
C ASN A 158 -13.10 -29.63 14.12
N LYS A 159 -14.42 -29.49 14.20
CA LYS A 159 -15.20 -30.10 15.26
C LYS A 159 -14.91 -31.60 15.20
N VAL A 160 -14.12 -32.07 16.16
CA VAL A 160 -14.08 -33.49 16.53
C VAL A 160 -15.44 -33.84 17.12
#